data_AF-A0A482VL09-F1
#
_entry.id   AF-A0A482VL09-F1
#
_cell.length_a   1.000
_cell.length_b   1.000
_cell.length_c   1.000
_cell.angle_alpha   90.00
_cell.angle_beta   90.00
_cell.angle_gamma   90.00
#
_symmetry.space_group_name_H-M   'P 1'
#
loop_
_entity.id
_entity.type
_entity.pdbx_description
1 polymer ?
#
loop_
_entity_poly.entity_id
_entity_poly.type
_entity_poly.pdbx_seq_one_letter_code
_entity_poly.pdbx_strand_id
1 'polypeptide(L)'
;MARSHSPTPPQYVFWYHNEHMINYDTARGGISVETVPGARTQSRLTIRDTNDADSGNYTCSASNTEPASIYVFVSEGDNVDAILMRKSCAMCVASQLVLLLIASVAAAMR
;
A
#
# COMPACT_ATOMS: atom_id res chain seq x y z
N MET A 1 -7.98 5.56 -1.15
CA MET A 1 -8.85 6.76 -1.28
C MET A 1 -9.76 6.56 -2.49
N ALA A 2 -11.07 6.49 -2.31
CA ALA A 2 -12.02 6.42 -3.43
C ALA A 2 -12.09 7.80 -4.12
N ARG A 3 -11.85 7.88 -5.43
CA ARG A 3 -12.12 9.08 -6.23
C ARG A 3 -13.62 9.18 -6.43
N SER A 4 -14.31 9.97 -5.61
CA SER A 4 -15.76 10.15 -5.69
C SER A 4 -16.12 11.30 -6.64
N HIS A 5 -16.61 10.96 -7.83
CA HIS A 5 -17.52 11.81 -8.59
C HIS A 5 -18.91 11.18 -8.51
N SER A 6 -19.60 11.35 -7.38
CA SER A 6 -21.01 10.97 -7.28
C SER A 6 -21.88 12.22 -7.27
N PRO A 7 -22.98 12.28 -8.05
CA PRO A 7 -23.82 13.48 -8.16
C PRO A 7 -24.59 13.81 -6.87
N THR A 8 -24.76 12.84 -5.98
CA THR A 8 -25.40 13.00 -4.66
C THR A 8 -24.59 12.31 -3.57
N PRO A 9 -24.72 12.73 -2.29
CA PRO A 9 -24.11 12.00 -1.19
C PRO A 9 -24.64 10.55 -1.10
N PRO A 10 -23.78 9.54 -0.85
CA PRO A 10 -24.21 8.17 -0.65
C PRO A 10 -25.08 8.05 0.61
N GLN A 11 -26.03 7.11 0.59
CA GLN A 11 -26.87 6.82 1.77
C GLN A 11 -26.10 6.02 2.84
N TYR A 12 -25.12 5.22 2.41
CA TYR A 12 -24.25 4.45 3.29
C TYR A 12 -22.86 4.27 2.68
N VAL A 13 -21.88 4.05 3.56
CA VAL A 13 -20.52 3.67 3.21
C VAL A 13 -20.10 2.48 4.06
N PHE A 14 -19.75 1.37 3.42
CA PHE A 14 -19.25 0.16 4.06
C PHE A 14 -17.76 -0.02 3.82
N TRP A 15 -17.10 -0.57 4.82
CA TRP A 15 -15.71 -0.99 4.81
C TRP A 15 -15.63 -2.50 4.93
N TYR A 16 -14.77 -3.09 4.12
CA TYR A 16 -14.50 -4.53 4.10
C TYR A 16 -13.02 -4.79 4.31
N HIS A 17 -12.69 -5.83 5.08
CA HIS A 17 -11.35 -6.43 5.17
C HIS A 17 -11.44 -7.86 4.64
N ASN A 18 -10.69 -8.17 3.58
CA ASN A 18 -10.71 -9.49 2.92
C ASN A 18 -12.14 -10.02 2.68
N GLU A 19 -13.01 -9.17 2.10
CA GLU A 19 -14.42 -9.46 1.80
C GLU A 19 -15.37 -9.51 3.02
N HIS A 20 -14.86 -9.43 4.25
CA HIS A 20 -15.67 -9.34 5.46
C HIS A 20 -16.00 -7.88 5.81
N MET A 21 -17.27 -7.56 6.01
CA MET A 21 -17.70 -6.21 6.41
C MET A 21 -17.31 -5.93 7.87
N ILE A 22 -16.63 -4.80 8.12
CA ILE A 22 -16.04 -4.48 9.43
C ILE A 22 -16.63 -3.24 10.12
N ASN A 23 -17.63 -2.57 9.53
CA ASN A 23 -18.22 -1.35 10.11
C ASN A 23 -18.72 -1.49 11.56
N TYR A 24 -19.19 -2.69 11.93
CA TYR A 24 -19.83 -2.99 13.21
C TYR A 24 -19.14 -4.15 13.93
N ASP A 25 -17.92 -4.51 13.52
CA ASP A 25 -17.19 -5.61 14.13
C ASP A 25 -16.75 -5.21 15.54
N THR A 26 -17.42 -5.81 16.53
CA THR A 26 -17.12 -5.64 17.95
C THR A 26 -16.22 -6.75 18.49
N ALA A 27 -16.02 -7.84 17.72
CA ALA A 27 -15.25 -9.00 18.14
C ALA A 27 -13.74 -8.71 18.10
N ARG A 28 -13.26 -8.03 17.05
CA ARG A 28 -11.87 -7.55 17.00
C ARG A 28 -11.61 -6.45 18.02
N GLY A 29 -12.57 -5.53 18.19
CA GLY A 29 -12.37 -4.29 18.95
C GLY A 29 -11.44 -3.31 18.22
N GLY A 30 -11.41 -2.06 18.69
CA GLY A 30 -10.49 -1.03 18.16
C GLY A 30 -10.79 -0.52 16.74
N ILE A 31 -11.87 -0.99 16.10
CA ILE A 31 -12.35 -0.49 14.80
C ILE A 31 -13.31 0.67 15.03
N SER A 32 -13.14 1.74 14.26
CA SER A 32 -14.09 2.85 14.19
C SER A 32 -14.18 3.37 12.77
N VAL A 33 -15.40 3.64 12.31
CA VAL A 33 -15.68 4.23 11.02
C VAL A 33 -16.38 5.56 11.24
N GLU A 34 -15.83 6.62 10.63
CA GLU A 34 -16.43 7.95 10.63
C GLU A 34 -16.76 8.33 9.20
N THR A 35 -17.98 8.79 8.94
CA THR A 35 -18.40 9.27 7.63
C THR A 35 -18.91 10.68 7.73
N VAL A 36 -18.25 11.61 7.05
CA VAL A 36 -18.60 13.03 6.97
C VAL A 36 -19.31 13.28 5.64
N PRO A 37 -20.62 13.58 5.65
CA PRO A 37 -21.35 13.94 4.44
C PRO A 37 -20.93 15.33 3.95
N GLY A 38 -21.05 15.56 2.65
CA GLY A 38 -20.76 16.84 2.02
C GLY A 38 -20.77 16.73 0.49
N ALA A 39 -20.40 17.81 -0.19
CA ALA A 39 -20.26 17.82 -1.66
C ALA A 39 -19.31 16.71 -2.15
N ARG A 40 -18.34 16.34 -1.31
CA ARG A 40 -17.62 15.08 -1.39
C ARG A 40 -17.74 14.39 -0.05
N THR A 41 -18.41 13.25 -0.02
CA THR A 41 -18.51 12.45 1.20
C THR A 41 -17.17 11.78 1.48
N GLN A 42 -16.69 11.91 2.72
CA GLN A 42 -15.44 11.34 3.17
C GLN A 42 -15.72 10.30 4.25
N SER A 43 -15.19 9.09 4.08
CA SER A 43 -15.22 8.05 5.11
C SER A 43 -13.81 7.71 5.57
N ARG A 44 -13.63 7.56 6.88
CA ARG A 44 -12.37 7.25 7.55
C ARG A 44 -12.54 6.01 8.40
N LEU A 45 -11.83 4.95 8.03
CA LEU A 45 -11.62 3.76 8.84
C LEU A 45 -10.40 3.97 9.75
N THR A 46 -10.55 3.70 11.04
CA THR A 46 -9.45 3.72 12.03
C THR A 46 -9.42 2.39 12.76
N ILE A 47 -8.24 1.79 12.81
CA ILE A 47 -7.97 0.48 13.39
C ILE A 47 -6.87 0.68 14.44
N ARG A 48 -7.15 0.31 15.70
CA ARG A 48 -6.20 0.40 16.82
C ARG A 48 -5.58 -0.96 17.14
N ASP A 49 -4.44 -0.93 17.82
CA ASP A 49 -3.72 -2.11 18.33
C ASP A 49 -3.51 -3.17 17.25
N THR A 50 -2.93 -2.73 16.13
CA THR A 50 -2.82 -3.56 14.93
C THR A 50 -1.77 -4.67 15.06
N ASN A 51 -2.10 -5.85 14.54
CA ASN A 51 -1.18 -6.99 14.42
C ASN A 51 -1.13 -7.49 12.97
N ASP A 52 -0.36 -8.55 12.73
CA ASP A 52 -0.16 -9.17 11.41
C ASP A 52 -1.47 -9.59 10.73
N ALA A 53 -2.47 -10.05 11.50
CA ALA A 53 -3.79 -10.44 10.98
C ALA A 53 -4.61 -9.27 10.42
N ASP A 54 -4.26 -8.02 10.77
CA ASP A 54 -4.88 -6.84 10.16
C ASP A 54 -4.36 -6.55 8.75
N SER A 55 -3.30 -7.24 8.30
CA SER A 55 -2.87 -7.18 6.90
C SER A 55 -3.96 -7.70 5.97
N GLY A 56 -4.14 -7.07 4.81
CA GLY A 56 -5.12 -7.53 3.83
C GLY A 56 -5.67 -6.44 2.92
N ASN A 57 -6.68 -6.82 2.15
CA ASN A 57 -7.39 -5.91 1.27
C ASN A 57 -8.48 -5.18 2.05
N TYR A 58 -8.36 -3.85 2.10
CA TYR A 58 -9.37 -2.94 2.62
C TYR A 58 -10.14 -2.30 1.48
N THR A 59 -11.44 -2.51 1.43
CA THR A 59 -12.33 -1.97 0.40
C THR A 59 -13.37 -1.04 1.00
N CYS A 60 -13.48 0.17 0.46
CA CYS A 60 -14.55 1.11 0.76
C CYS A 60 -15.60 1.05 -0.35
N SER A 61 -16.84 0.74 -0.01
CA SER A 61 -17.98 0.65 -0.93
C SER A 61 -19.08 1.62 -0.49
N ALA A 62 -19.44 2.55 -1.37
CA ALA A 62 -20.53 3.50 -1.13
C ALA A 62 -21.72 3.17 -2.04
N SER A 63 -22.93 3.46 -1.58
CA SER A 63 -24.19 3.03 -2.25
C SER A 63 -24.35 3.52 -3.70
N ASN A 64 -23.60 4.53 -4.13
CA ASN A 64 -23.74 5.19 -5.43
C ASN A 64 -22.40 5.42 -6.14
N THR A 65 -21.37 4.64 -5.80
CA THR A 65 -20.06 4.67 -6.48
C THR A 65 -19.48 3.28 -6.62
N GLU A 66 -18.60 3.10 -7.59
CA GLU A 66 -17.75 1.91 -7.64
C GLU A 66 -16.90 1.79 -6.36
N PRO A 67 -16.70 0.57 -5.82
CA PRO A 67 -15.82 0.37 -4.67
C PRO A 67 -14.37 0.74 -4.99
N ALA A 68 -13.63 1.14 -3.96
CA ALA A 68 -12.19 1.37 -4.06
C ALA A 68 -11.45 0.55 -3.00
N SER A 69 -10.39 -0.13 -3.45
CA SER A 69 -9.62 -1.05 -2.61
C SER A 69 -8.18 -0.60 -2.43
N ILE A 70 -7.58 -0.98 -1.31
CA ILE A 70 -6.16 -0.83 -1.01
C ILE A 70 -5.68 -2.07 -0.26
N TYR A 71 -4.46 -2.52 -0.53
CA TYR A 71 -3.83 -3.55 0.29
C TYR A 71 -2.99 -2.89 1.39
N VAL A 72 -3.21 -3.28 2.63
CA VAL A 72 -2.45 -2.81 3.81
C VAL A 72 -1.61 -3.96 4.33
N PHE A 73 -0.35 -3.67 4.62
CA PHE A 73 0.56 -4.60 5.26
C PHE A 73 0.92 -4.07 6.65
N VAL A 74 0.78 -4.91 7.66
CA VAL A 74 1.11 -4.63 9.06
C VAL A 74 2.25 -5.54 9.46
N SER A 75 3.32 -4.94 10.00
CA SER A 75 4.46 -5.66 10.54
C SER A 75 4.82 -5.08 11.89
N GLU A 76 5.33 -5.92 12.79
CA GLU A 76 6.02 -5.43 13.97
C GLU A 76 7.23 -4.59 13.55
N GLY A 77 7.38 -3.44 14.17
CA GLY A 77 8.49 -2.54 13.90
C GLY A 77 9.76 -3.09 14.52
N ASP A 78 10.45 -3.98 13.81
CA ASP A 78 11.88 -4.18 14.08
C ASP A 78 12.59 -2.91 13.61
N ASN A 79 13.01 -2.11 14.58
CA ASN A 79 13.74 -0.86 14.38
C ASN A 79 15.08 -1.11 13.64
N VAL A 80 15.10 -1.39 12.33
CA VAL A 80 16.28 -1.27 11.44
C VAL A 80 16.02 -1.47 9.92
N ASP A 81 14.94 -2.11 9.46
CA ASP A 81 14.95 -2.65 8.07
C ASP A 81 14.33 -1.76 6.96
N ALA A 82 13.82 -0.58 7.25
CA ALA A 82 13.32 0.33 6.19
C ALA A 82 14.43 1.10 5.43
N ILE A 83 15.72 0.97 5.81
CA ILE A 83 16.81 1.77 5.21
C ILE A 83 17.63 1.02 4.14
N LEU A 84 17.53 -0.31 3.98
CA LEU A 84 18.37 -1.01 3.00
C LEU A 84 17.76 -1.14 1.60
N MET A 85 17.55 -0.02 0.92
CA MET A 85 17.42 0.02 -0.55
C MET A 85 18.68 0.63 -1.18
N ARG A 86 19.75 -0.17 -1.21
CA ARG A 86 20.76 -0.21 -2.28
C ARG A 86 21.67 -1.42 -2.06
N LYS A 87 21.27 -2.58 -2.57
CA LYS A 87 22.26 -3.59 -2.97
C LYS A 87 23.06 -2.96 -4.13
N SER A 88 24.14 -2.25 -3.81
CA SER A 88 25.17 -1.92 -4.78
C SER A 88 25.70 -3.25 -5.31
N CYS A 89 25.36 -3.55 -6.56
CA CYS A 89 25.76 -4.78 -7.20
C CYS A 89 27.25 -4.69 -7.55
N ALA A 90 28.12 -5.32 -6.74
CA ALA A 90 29.54 -5.46 -7.05
C ALA A 90 29.77 -6.10 -8.45
N MET A 91 28.79 -6.85 -8.98
CA MET A 91 28.86 -7.44 -10.33
C MET A 91 28.87 -6.38 -11.45
N CYS A 92 28.29 -5.19 -11.24
CA CYS A 92 28.26 -4.16 -12.29
C CYS A 92 29.65 -3.53 -12.51
N VAL A 93 30.42 -3.34 -11.43
CA VAL A 93 31.75 -2.73 -11.48
C VAL A 93 32.76 -3.69 -12.12
N ALA A 94 32.68 -4.99 -11.81
CA ALA A 94 33.51 -6.00 -12.44
C ALA A 94 33.28 -6.10 -13.96
N SER A 95 32.01 -6.06 -14.40
CA SER A 95 31.67 -6.09 -15.83
C SER A 95 32.23 -4.89 -16.61
N GLN A 96 32.18 -3.68 -16.02
CA GLN A 96 32.76 -2.48 -16.64
C GLN A 96 34.29 -2.53 -16.74
N LEU A 97 34.98 -3.01 -15.70
CA LEU A 97 36.43 -3.17 -15.72
C LEU A 97 36.89 -4.17 -16.78
N VAL A 98 36.19 -5.30 -16.91
CA VAL A 98 36.48 -6.32 -17.93
C VAL A 98 36.32 -5.74 -19.34
N LEU A 99 35.25 -4.99 -19.61
CA LEU A 99 35.04 -4.35 -20.91
C LEU A 99 36.13 -3.33 -21.25
N LEU A 100 36.56 -2.50 -20.28
CA LEU A 100 37.65 -1.55 -20.48
C LEU A 100 38.99 -2.26 -20.75
N LEU A 101 39.27 -3.36 -20.04
CA LEU A 101 40.45 -4.17 -20.30
C LEU A 101 40.42 -4.75 -21.72
N ILE A 102 39.30 -5.36 -22.14
CA ILE A 102 39.16 -5.90 -23.51
C ILE A 102 39.36 -4.80 -24.55
N ALA A 103 38.76 -3.63 -24.38
CA ALA A 103 38.91 -2.50 -25.30
C ALA A 103 40.36 -2.01 -25.37
N SER A 104 41.06 -1.92 -24.23
CA SER A 104 42.47 -1.53 -24.19
C SER A 104 43.39 -2.53 -24.90
N VAL A 105 43.16 -3.83 -24.71
CA VAL A 105 43.92 -4.89 -25.39
C VAL A 105 43.65 -4.86 -26.89
N ALA A 106 42.39 -4.74 -27.31
CA ALA A 106 42.03 -4.63 -28.72
C ALA A 106 42.62 -3.38 -29.39
N ALA A 107 42.70 -2.26 -28.67
CA ALA A 107 43.35 -1.03 -29.15
C ALA A 107 44.87 -1.17 -29.25
N ALA A 108 45.52 -1.94 -28.35
CA ALA A 108 46.95 -2.22 -28.41
C ALA A 108 47.34 -3.25 -29.48
N MET A 109 46.38 -4.07 -29.95
CA MET A 109 46.58 -5.07 -31.02
C MET A 109 46.26 -4.54 -32.43
N ARG A 110 45.92 -3.26 -32.56
CA ARG A 110 45.80 -2.52 -33.84
C ARG A 110 47.02 -1.66 -34.06
#